data_AF-A0A926EBM7-F1
#
_entry.id   AF-A0A926EBM7-F1
#
_cell.length_a   1.000
_cell.length_b   1.000
_cell.length_c   1.000
_cell.angle_alpha   90.00
_cell.angle_beta   90.00
_cell.angle_gamma   90.00
#
_symmetry.space_group_name_H-M   'P 1'
#
loop_
_entity.id
_entity.type
_entity.pdbx_description
1 polymer ?
#
loop_
_entity_poly.entity_id
_entity_poly.type
_entity_poly.pdbx_seq_one_letter_code
_entity_poly.pdbx_strand_id
1 'polypeptide(L)'
;MALNIIQDTTLTFEQKVVALARHAENSLNVLNISKEVQDLRDKGIICDLFEGNAPYRPRYILPDYEKFMKEGCKFLELAPPTNIWEATHALLIFYKHVPSITTMPVYIGNLDTLLEPFVKDEDEARLAIKLFLTHIDRTITDSFCHANIGPYATKAGQIILEVERELENATPNITLKYSEVTPKAFAIEGIKTALKTAKPSFANDKMFTQDLGNYGIASCYNGLPVGGGAHTLVRMNLVKLAHTAKSVEDFFEVKLPQAMAAMAEYIEERIRFLVEESTFFETHFLVKEQFIRKDNFTSMFGLVGLAECVNHLLGATAKEERFGHSKEADALGLRIIETMHGFIETHPSPNCKATNEKLLLHAQVGIGDDINTSPGCRIPIGEEPELWKHLVQSAAFHKYFPSGIGDIFPFEVTAMQNPEAILNIIEGAFEEGMRYISIYSSECDVIRITGYLVKKSEIEKLDRGEATLQDTVVLGQGQVRNGKVLERMIRV
;
A
#
# COMPACT_ATOMS: atom_id res chain seq x y z
N MET A 1 -19.74 12.03 -20.65
CA MET A 1 -18.69 11.45 -19.79
C MET A 1 -17.84 10.44 -20.56
N ALA A 2 -18.40 9.37 -21.15
CA ALA A 2 -17.63 8.43 -21.98
C ALA A 2 -16.92 9.08 -23.19
N LEU A 3 -17.58 10.02 -23.90
CA LEU A 3 -16.96 10.74 -25.01
C LEU A 3 -15.71 11.54 -24.60
N ASN A 4 -15.72 12.12 -23.39
CA ASN A 4 -14.57 12.85 -22.86
C ASN A 4 -13.37 11.91 -22.66
N ILE A 5 -13.59 10.70 -22.17
CA ILE A 5 -12.53 9.67 -22.02
C ILE A 5 -11.94 9.32 -23.39
N ILE A 6 -12.80 9.14 -24.41
CA ILE A 6 -12.36 8.77 -25.77
C ILE A 6 -11.54 9.90 -26.41
N GLN A 7 -11.96 11.15 -26.21
CA GLN A 7 -11.33 12.34 -26.78
C GLN A 7 -10.12 12.84 -25.98
N ASP A 8 -9.87 12.29 -24.78
CA ASP A 8 -8.73 12.66 -23.96
C ASP A 8 -7.42 12.28 -24.65
N THR A 9 -6.57 13.27 -24.93
CA THR A 9 -5.28 13.08 -25.60
C THR A 9 -4.16 12.72 -24.63
N THR A 10 -4.41 12.77 -23.32
CA THR A 10 -3.43 12.45 -22.28
C THR A 10 -3.47 10.98 -21.85
N LEU A 11 -4.54 10.25 -22.20
CA LEU A 11 -4.71 8.83 -21.90
C LEU A 11 -4.20 7.92 -23.03
N THR A 12 -3.48 6.86 -22.66
CA THR A 12 -3.14 5.75 -23.56
C THR A 12 -4.38 4.93 -23.95
N PHE A 13 -4.24 4.02 -24.91
CA PHE A 13 -5.33 3.12 -25.30
C PHE A 13 -5.83 2.27 -24.11
N GLU A 14 -4.89 1.68 -23.36
CA GLU A 14 -5.18 0.83 -22.20
C GLU A 14 -5.87 1.62 -21.09
N GLN A 15 -5.38 2.83 -20.79
CA GLN A 15 -5.99 3.72 -19.80
C GLN A 15 -7.42 4.11 -20.19
N LYS A 16 -7.70 4.35 -21.48
CA LYS A 16 -9.07 4.60 -21.97
C LYS A 16 -9.98 3.40 -21.76
N VAL A 17 -9.51 2.19 -22.07
CA VAL A 17 -10.29 0.95 -21.84
C VAL A 17 -10.66 0.81 -20.36
N VAL A 18 -9.69 0.98 -19.45
CA VAL A 18 -9.93 0.91 -18.00
C VAL A 18 -10.89 2.00 -17.54
N ALA A 19 -10.71 3.24 -17.99
CA ALA A 19 -11.58 4.36 -17.62
C ALA A 19 -13.03 4.16 -18.11
N LEU A 20 -13.22 3.62 -19.32
CA LEU A 20 -14.54 3.27 -19.84
C LEU A 20 -15.20 2.14 -19.03
N ALA A 21 -14.44 1.11 -18.66
CA ALA A 21 -14.92 0.03 -17.80
C ALA A 21 -15.34 0.56 -16.42
N ARG A 22 -14.53 1.41 -15.78
CA ARG A 22 -14.87 2.09 -14.52
C ARG A 22 -16.12 2.97 -14.65
N HIS A 23 -16.27 3.66 -15.77
CA HIS A 23 -17.47 4.46 -16.01
C HIS A 23 -18.73 3.59 -16.08
N ALA A 24 -18.66 2.43 -16.74
CA ALA A 24 -19.76 1.47 -16.79
C ALA A 24 -20.05 0.86 -15.40
N GLU A 25 -19.03 0.42 -14.67
CA GLU A 25 -19.15 -0.08 -13.29
C GLU A 25 -19.85 0.95 -12.38
N ASN A 26 -19.46 2.22 -12.48
CA ASN A 26 -20.03 3.30 -11.66
C ASN A 26 -21.43 3.74 -12.06
N SER A 27 -21.93 3.32 -13.23
CA SER A 27 -23.31 3.60 -13.65
C SER A 27 -24.34 2.69 -12.95
N LEU A 28 -23.87 1.62 -12.32
CA LEU A 28 -24.69 0.67 -11.58
C LEU A 28 -24.94 1.17 -10.15
N ASN A 29 -26.11 0.84 -9.61
CA ASN A 29 -26.48 1.11 -8.22
C ASN A 29 -26.99 -0.20 -7.60
N VAL A 30 -26.06 -1.03 -7.12
CA VAL A 30 -26.33 -2.39 -6.65
C VAL A 30 -26.16 -2.58 -5.14
N LEU A 31 -25.54 -1.60 -4.47
CA LEU A 31 -25.30 -1.63 -3.03
C LEU A 31 -26.47 -1.00 -2.28
N ASN A 32 -26.93 -1.66 -1.23
CA ASN A 32 -27.95 -1.14 -0.34
C ASN A 32 -27.33 -0.19 0.68
N ILE A 33 -27.13 1.07 0.28
CA ILE A 33 -26.49 2.09 1.10
C ILE A 33 -27.55 2.87 1.89
N SER A 34 -27.44 2.91 3.22
CA SER A 34 -28.32 3.74 4.04
C SER A 34 -28.12 5.23 3.79
N LYS A 35 -29.15 6.03 4.11
CA LYS A 35 -29.08 7.49 3.98
C LYS A 35 -27.93 8.10 4.78
N GLU A 36 -27.68 7.57 5.99
CA GLU A 36 -26.61 8.06 6.86
C GLU A 36 -25.23 7.83 6.22
N VAL A 37 -24.98 6.64 5.69
CA VAL A 37 -23.75 6.32 4.97
C VAL A 37 -23.60 7.24 3.76
N GLN A 38 -24.66 7.42 2.96
CA GLN A 38 -24.60 8.27 1.77
C GLN A 38 -24.33 9.73 2.13
N ASP A 39 -24.97 10.27 3.18
CA ASP A 39 -24.75 11.65 3.65
C ASP A 39 -23.28 11.86 4.09
N LEU A 40 -22.62 10.86 4.69
CA LEU A 40 -21.21 10.92 5.05
C LEU A 40 -20.29 10.79 3.83
N ARG A 41 -20.65 9.98 2.84
CA ARG A 41 -19.93 9.87 1.56
C ARG A 41 -20.01 11.16 0.75
N ASP A 42 -21.17 11.79 0.67
CA ASP A 42 -21.39 13.06 -0.04
C ASP A 42 -20.58 14.21 0.58
N LYS A 43 -20.41 14.20 1.91
CA LYS A 43 -19.50 15.12 2.63
C LYS A 43 -18.02 14.77 2.45
N GLY A 44 -17.72 13.61 1.88
CA GLY A 44 -16.38 13.05 1.73
C GLY A 44 -15.71 12.66 3.04
N ILE A 45 -16.51 12.39 4.09
CA ILE A 45 -16.03 11.85 5.37
C ILE A 45 -15.71 10.35 5.18
N ILE A 46 -16.56 9.63 4.45
CA ILE A 46 -16.33 8.22 4.07
C ILE A 46 -15.97 8.15 2.59
N CYS A 47 -14.91 7.43 2.24
CA CYS A 47 -14.42 7.29 0.87
C CYS A 47 -14.01 5.84 0.60
N ASP A 48 -14.52 5.24 -0.47
CA ASP A 48 -14.16 3.89 -0.95
C ASP A 48 -12.96 3.89 -1.90
N LEU A 49 -12.21 4.99 -1.97
CA LEU A 49 -10.99 5.11 -2.78
C LEU A 49 -11.23 4.75 -4.27
N PHE A 50 -12.42 5.10 -4.78
CA PHE A 50 -12.80 4.87 -6.18
C PHE A 50 -12.79 3.39 -6.61
N GLU A 51 -13.07 2.47 -5.68
CA GLU A 51 -13.16 1.04 -5.96
C GLU A 51 -14.32 0.66 -6.89
N GLY A 52 -15.32 1.53 -7.02
CA GLY A 52 -16.49 1.31 -7.86
C GLY A 52 -17.79 1.07 -7.08
N ASN A 53 -18.91 1.34 -7.73
CA ASN A 53 -20.26 1.17 -7.16
C ASN A 53 -20.79 -0.28 -7.28
N ALA A 54 -20.12 -1.16 -8.02
CA ALA A 54 -20.51 -2.56 -8.20
C ALA A 54 -19.28 -3.48 -8.07
N PRO A 55 -18.84 -3.81 -6.84
CA PRO A 55 -17.63 -4.58 -6.59
C PRO A 55 -17.69 -5.98 -7.24
N TYR A 56 -17.01 -6.17 -8.37
CA TYR A 56 -16.94 -7.45 -9.08
C TYR A 56 -15.61 -8.19 -8.93
N ARG A 57 -14.70 -7.61 -8.14
CA ARG A 57 -13.37 -8.14 -7.82
C ARG A 57 -12.93 -7.63 -6.45
N PRO A 58 -12.17 -8.42 -5.67
CA PRO A 58 -11.52 -7.91 -4.47
C PRO A 58 -10.59 -6.75 -4.79
N ARG A 59 -10.43 -5.82 -3.84
CA ARG A 59 -9.47 -4.73 -3.96
C ARG A 59 -8.04 -5.23 -4.13
N TYR A 60 -7.64 -6.16 -3.27
CA TYR A 60 -6.29 -6.73 -3.25
C TYR A 60 -6.37 -8.24 -3.28
N ILE A 61 -5.59 -8.84 -4.17
CA ILE A 61 -5.46 -10.29 -4.32
C ILE A 61 -3.99 -10.64 -4.20
N LEU A 62 -3.69 -11.60 -3.32
CA LEU A 62 -2.34 -12.12 -3.12
C LEU A 62 -2.35 -13.61 -3.45
N PRO A 63 -2.17 -14.00 -4.71
CA PRO A 63 -2.12 -15.42 -5.08
C PRO A 63 -0.98 -16.16 -4.37
N ASP A 64 -1.20 -17.44 -4.08
CA ASP A 64 -0.14 -18.36 -3.66
C ASP A 64 0.72 -18.72 -4.88
N TYR A 65 1.70 -17.85 -5.15
CA TYR A 65 2.65 -18.06 -6.24
C TYR A 65 3.58 -19.24 -5.97
N GLU A 66 3.85 -19.61 -4.73
CA GLU A 66 4.67 -20.80 -4.45
C GLU A 66 3.96 -22.07 -4.91
N LYS A 67 2.66 -22.17 -4.66
CA LYS A 67 1.83 -23.24 -5.20
C LYS A 67 1.88 -23.24 -6.73
N PHE A 68 1.70 -22.08 -7.35
CA PHE A 68 1.77 -21.96 -8.82
C PHE A 68 3.11 -22.46 -9.37
N MET A 69 4.25 -22.07 -8.78
CA MET A 69 5.56 -22.53 -9.22
C MET A 69 5.78 -24.05 -9.02
N LYS A 70 5.09 -24.67 -8.06
CA LYS A 70 5.20 -26.12 -7.78
C LYS A 70 4.27 -26.96 -8.66
N GLU A 71 3.05 -26.48 -8.91
CA GLU A 71 1.97 -27.26 -9.52
C GLU A 71 1.64 -26.85 -10.97
N GLY A 72 2.11 -25.68 -11.41
CA GLY A 72 1.68 -25.07 -12.67
C GLY A 72 0.26 -24.50 -12.55
N CYS A 73 -0.38 -24.23 -13.69
CA CYS A 73 -1.77 -23.78 -13.75
C CYS A 73 -2.49 -24.44 -14.93
N LYS A 74 -3.55 -25.19 -14.64
CA LYS A 74 -4.29 -25.94 -15.65
C LYS A 74 -5.08 -25.03 -16.58
N PHE A 75 -5.75 -24.02 -16.02
CA PHE A 75 -6.56 -23.06 -16.77
C PHE A 75 -5.72 -22.25 -17.78
N LEU A 76 -4.48 -21.94 -17.43
CA LEU A 76 -3.53 -21.24 -18.29
C LEU A 76 -2.65 -22.18 -19.12
N GLU A 77 -2.85 -23.50 -19.00
CA GLU A 77 -2.07 -24.53 -19.69
C GLU A 77 -0.55 -24.43 -19.43
N LEU A 78 -0.18 -24.07 -18.19
CA LEU A 78 1.21 -23.91 -17.76
C LEU A 78 1.64 -25.10 -16.90
N ALA A 79 2.70 -25.79 -17.33
CA ALA A 79 3.40 -26.77 -16.49
C ALA A 79 4.25 -26.05 -15.42
N PRO A 80 4.61 -26.73 -14.31
CA PRO A 80 5.62 -26.22 -13.39
C PRO A 80 6.91 -25.88 -14.13
N PRO A 81 7.49 -24.68 -13.92
CA PRO A 81 8.74 -24.29 -14.56
C PRO A 81 9.92 -25.15 -14.07
N THR A 82 10.90 -25.38 -14.95
CA THR A 82 12.08 -26.21 -14.69
C THR A 82 13.41 -25.43 -14.74
N ASN A 83 13.35 -24.19 -15.24
CA ASN A 83 14.50 -23.28 -15.39
C ASN A 83 14.05 -21.82 -15.27
N ILE A 84 15.01 -20.89 -15.22
CA ILE A 84 14.75 -19.47 -14.94
C ILE A 84 13.94 -18.77 -16.04
N TRP A 85 14.10 -19.19 -17.30
CA TRP A 85 13.35 -18.66 -18.43
C TRP A 85 11.88 -19.04 -18.36
N GLU A 86 11.60 -20.32 -18.08
CA GLU A 86 10.25 -20.81 -17.85
C GLU A 86 9.62 -20.14 -16.62
N ALA A 87 10.38 -20.01 -15.53
CA ALA A 87 9.89 -19.41 -14.28
C ALA A 87 9.46 -17.95 -14.47
N THR A 88 10.35 -17.12 -15.02
CA THR A 88 10.07 -15.70 -15.26
C THR A 88 8.93 -15.52 -16.27
N HIS A 89 8.89 -16.30 -17.34
CA HIS A 89 7.82 -16.22 -18.34
C HIS A 89 6.46 -16.69 -17.79
N ALA A 90 6.42 -17.80 -17.04
CA ALA A 90 5.20 -18.31 -16.42
C ALA A 90 4.60 -17.31 -15.44
N LEU A 91 5.43 -16.64 -14.63
CA LEU A 91 5.00 -15.58 -13.73
C LEU A 91 4.40 -14.39 -14.48
N LEU A 92 5.04 -13.92 -15.57
CA LEU A 92 4.49 -12.84 -16.40
C LEU A 92 3.10 -13.18 -16.98
N ILE A 93 2.93 -14.41 -17.48
CA ILE A 93 1.63 -14.88 -17.96
C ILE A 93 0.61 -14.86 -16.83
N PHE A 94 0.97 -15.41 -15.66
CA PHE A 94 0.05 -15.46 -14.52
C PHE A 94 -0.37 -14.07 -14.05
N TYR A 95 0.58 -13.14 -13.91
CA TYR A 95 0.34 -11.75 -13.49
C TYR A 95 -0.68 -11.03 -14.38
N LYS A 96 -0.68 -11.30 -15.69
CA LYS A 96 -1.66 -10.72 -16.62
C LYS A 96 -3.11 -11.05 -16.25
N HIS A 97 -3.34 -12.16 -15.56
CA HIS A 97 -4.66 -12.68 -15.21
C HIS A 97 -5.06 -12.46 -13.75
N VAL A 98 -4.24 -11.73 -12.97
CA VAL A 98 -4.57 -11.39 -11.58
C VAL A 98 -5.22 -10.01 -11.53
N PRO A 99 -6.54 -9.93 -11.24
CA PRO A 99 -7.24 -8.66 -11.25
C PRO A 99 -7.01 -7.86 -9.96
N SER A 100 -7.27 -6.57 -10.07
CA SER A 100 -7.44 -5.65 -8.93
C SER A 100 -8.33 -4.49 -9.39
N ILE A 101 -8.58 -3.51 -8.52
CA ILE A 101 -9.32 -2.29 -8.89
C ILE A 101 -8.65 -1.48 -10.01
N THR A 102 -7.34 -1.67 -10.24
CA THR A 102 -6.58 -1.08 -11.35
C THR A 102 -6.46 -2.01 -12.55
N THR A 103 -7.05 -3.21 -12.49
CA THR A 103 -6.96 -4.29 -13.50
C THR A 103 -5.57 -4.91 -13.64
N MET A 104 -4.65 -4.54 -12.75
CA MET A 104 -3.26 -5.00 -12.72
C MET A 104 -2.93 -5.64 -11.36
N PRO A 105 -2.00 -6.61 -11.28
CA PRO A 105 -1.66 -7.24 -10.02
C PRO A 105 -1.02 -6.24 -9.06
N VAL A 106 -1.49 -6.25 -7.82
CA VAL A 106 -0.96 -5.43 -6.73
C VAL A 106 0.07 -6.18 -5.86
N TYR A 107 0.24 -7.47 -6.11
CA TYR A 107 1.20 -8.34 -5.44
C TYR A 107 1.73 -9.38 -6.43
N ILE A 108 3.05 -9.49 -6.52
CA ILE A 108 3.73 -10.39 -7.47
C ILE A 108 4.59 -11.45 -6.79
N GLY A 109 4.46 -11.63 -5.48
CA GLY A 109 5.11 -12.73 -4.75
C GLY A 109 6.39 -12.33 -4.00
N ASN A 110 6.92 -13.28 -3.24
CA ASN A 110 8.27 -13.23 -2.69
C ASN A 110 9.25 -13.61 -3.82
N LEU A 111 9.62 -12.65 -4.67
CA LEU A 111 10.29 -12.93 -5.94
C LEU A 111 11.61 -13.67 -5.77
N ASP A 112 12.32 -13.35 -4.70
CA ASP A 112 13.60 -13.96 -4.40
C ASP A 112 13.44 -15.46 -4.13
N THR A 113 12.50 -15.88 -3.28
CA THR A 113 12.27 -17.30 -3.01
C THR A 113 11.60 -18.04 -4.16
N LEU A 114 10.77 -17.36 -4.96
CA LEU A 114 10.15 -17.94 -6.16
C LEU A 114 11.18 -18.25 -7.24
N LEU A 115 12.23 -17.43 -7.37
CA LEU A 115 13.23 -17.57 -8.42
C LEU A 115 14.49 -18.34 -7.97
N GLU A 116 14.79 -18.35 -6.67
CA GLU A 116 15.98 -19.02 -6.10
C GLU A 116 16.19 -20.47 -6.60
N PRO A 117 15.16 -21.35 -6.68
CA PRO A 117 15.35 -22.73 -7.14
C PRO A 117 15.87 -22.85 -8.58
N PHE A 118 15.75 -21.78 -9.37
CA PHE A 118 16.10 -21.73 -10.79
C PHE A 118 17.44 -21.02 -11.06
N VAL A 119 18.10 -20.49 -10.03
CA VAL A 119 19.43 -19.86 -10.14
C VAL A 119 20.50 -20.94 -10.17
N LYS A 120 20.85 -21.41 -11.37
CA LYS A 120 21.95 -22.38 -11.60
C LYS A 120 23.23 -21.69 -12.04
N ASP A 121 23.10 -20.79 -13.01
CA ASP A 121 24.15 -19.91 -13.49
C ASP A 121 23.78 -18.46 -13.15
N GLU A 122 24.71 -17.71 -12.56
CA GLU A 122 24.44 -16.38 -12.02
C GLU A 122 24.26 -15.33 -13.12
N ASP A 123 25.05 -15.42 -14.20
CA ASP A 123 24.96 -14.50 -15.34
C ASP A 123 23.67 -14.70 -16.12
N GLU A 124 23.27 -15.97 -16.35
CA GLU A 124 21.99 -16.32 -16.96
C GLU A 124 20.82 -15.82 -16.10
N ALA A 125 20.85 -16.09 -14.79
CA ALA A 125 19.81 -15.64 -13.88
C ALA A 125 19.71 -14.11 -13.81
N ARG A 126 20.85 -13.42 -13.78
CA ARG A 126 20.90 -11.95 -13.83
C ARG A 126 20.24 -11.41 -15.08
N LEU A 127 20.55 -11.97 -16.26
CA LEU A 127 19.95 -11.54 -17.51
C LEU A 127 18.42 -11.77 -17.50
N ALA A 128 17.98 -12.96 -17.09
CA ALA A 128 16.56 -13.31 -17.02
C ALA A 128 15.79 -12.38 -16.06
N ILE A 129 16.31 -12.15 -14.85
CA ILE A 129 15.71 -11.26 -13.84
C ILE A 129 15.66 -9.82 -14.35
N LYS A 130 16.71 -9.33 -15.02
CA LYS A 130 16.73 -7.98 -15.61
C LYS A 130 15.66 -7.80 -16.67
N LEU A 131 15.50 -8.76 -17.58
CA LEU A 131 14.45 -8.72 -18.59
C LEU A 131 13.06 -8.82 -17.97
N PHE A 132 12.90 -9.66 -16.96
CA PHE A 132 11.65 -9.85 -16.22
C PHE A 132 11.20 -8.56 -15.49
N LEU A 133 12.09 -7.91 -14.73
CA LEU A 133 11.78 -6.65 -14.04
C LEU A 133 11.54 -5.50 -15.02
N THR A 134 12.27 -5.47 -16.14
CA THR A 134 11.99 -4.52 -17.22
C THR A 134 10.61 -4.74 -17.81
N HIS A 135 10.22 -5.99 -18.06
CA HIS A 135 8.90 -6.31 -18.58
C HIS A 135 7.80 -5.86 -17.62
N ILE A 136 7.95 -6.15 -16.31
CA ILE A 136 7.01 -5.73 -15.27
C ILE A 136 6.81 -4.21 -15.30
N ASP A 137 7.88 -3.42 -15.30
CA ASP A 137 7.74 -1.95 -15.30
C ASP A 137 7.01 -1.43 -16.55
N ARG A 138 7.23 -2.07 -17.70
CA ARG A 138 6.68 -1.61 -18.98
C ARG A 138 5.26 -2.11 -19.26
N THR A 139 4.79 -3.18 -18.63
CA THR A 139 3.46 -3.76 -18.91
C THR A 139 2.50 -3.69 -17.73
N ILE A 140 3.01 -3.59 -16.51
CA ILE A 140 2.24 -3.35 -15.30
C ILE A 140 2.43 -1.87 -14.96
N THR A 141 1.76 -1.00 -15.71
CA THR A 141 1.97 0.45 -15.68
C THR A 141 1.35 1.14 -14.46
N ASP A 142 1.16 0.39 -13.38
CA ASP A 142 0.63 0.82 -12.10
C ASP A 142 1.69 0.57 -11.01
N SER A 143 2.17 1.64 -10.39
CA SER A 143 3.17 1.57 -9.30
C SER A 143 2.64 0.94 -8.00
N PHE A 144 1.37 0.55 -7.96
CA PHE A 144 0.83 -0.35 -6.92
C PHE A 144 1.17 -1.83 -7.16
N CYS A 145 1.91 -2.19 -8.21
CA CYS A 145 2.49 -3.53 -8.31
C CYS A 145 3.64 -3.69 -7.31
N HIS A 146 3.60 -4.74 -6.47
CA HIS A 146 4.48 -4.88 -5.32
C HIS A 146 5.10 -6.29 -5.20
N ALA A 147 6.42 -6.35 -5.13
CA ALA A 147 7.20 -7.55 -4.86
C ALA A 147 7.70 -7.58 -3.41
N ASN A 148 7.87 -8.79 -2.88
CA ASN A 148 8.55 -8.97 -1.60
C ASN A 148 9.87 -9.72 -1.80
N ILE A 149 10.80 -9.50 -0.89
CA ILE A 149 12.03 -10.28 -0.72
C ILE A 149 12.32 -10.51 0.76
N GLY A 150 13.19 -11.46 1.07
CA GLY A 150 13.55 -11.80 2.45
C GLY A 150 12.52 -12.72 3.15
N PRO A 151 12.71 -13.02 4.44
CA PRO A 151 13.71 -12.42 5.34
C PRO A 151 15.12 -13.01 5.21
N TYR A 152 15.27 -14.15 4.54
CA TYR A 152 16.57 -14.78 4.31
C TYR A 152 17.28 -14.18 3.10
N ALA A 153 18.61 -14.19 3.11
CA ALA A 153 19.39 -13.86 1.92
C ALA A 153 19.35 -15.02 0.92
N THR A 154 19.07 -14.70 -0.33
CA THR A 154 19.05 -15.63 -1.48
C THR A 154 19.91 -15.05 -2.61
N LYS A 155 20.39 -15.88 -3.54
CA LYS A 155 21.12 -15.39 -4.71
C LYS A 155 20.20 -14.57 -5.61
N ALA A 156 18.98 -15.05 -5.83
CA ALA A 156 17.96 -14.30 -6.57
C ALA A 156 17.70 -12.92 -5.94
N GLY A 157 17.59 -12.84 -4.62
CA GLY A 157 17.41 -11.58 -3.89
C GLY A 157 18.57 -10.60 -4.10
N GLN A 158 19.82 -11.08 -4.07
CA GLN A 158 21.00 -10.25 -4.36
C GLN A 158 20.96 -9.72 -5.80
N ILE A 159 20.70 -10.59 -6.77
CA ILE A 159 20.57 -10.22 -8.18
C ILE A 159 19.46 -9.17 -8.38
N ILE A 160 18.29 -9.34 -7.76
CA ILE A 160 17.18 -8.40 -7.84
C ILE A 160 17.62 -7.01 -7.36
N LEU A 161 18.27 -6.92 -6.19
CA LEU A 161 18.75 -5.64 -5.65
C LEU A 161 19.78 -4.98 -6.57
N GLU A 162 20.72 -5.75 -7.12
CA GLU A 162 21.72 -5.24 -8.06
C GLU A 162 21.13 -4.73 -9.37
N VAL A 163 20.20 -5.48 -9.94
CA VAL A 163 19.50 -5.15 -11.18
C VAL A 163 18.63 -3.91 -10.99
N GLU A 164 17.93 -3.78 -9.86
CA GLU A 164 17.11 -2.60 -9.57
C GLU A 164 17.95 -1.32 -9.51
N ARG A 165 19.16 -1.38 -8.92
CA ARG A 165 20.09 -0.24 -8.95
C ARG A 165 20.53 0.18 -10.35
N GLU A 166 20.58 -0.78 -11.28
CA GLU A 166 20.94 -0.53 -12.68
C GLU A 166 19.75 0.03 -13.47
N LEU A 167 18.55 -0.50 -13.25
CA LEU A 167 17.35 -0.14 -14.01
C LEU A 167 16.71 1.17 -13.53
N GLU A 168 16.74 1.43 -12.21
CA GLU A 168 16.05 2.54 -11.56
C GLU A 168 14.58 2.63 -12.00
N ASN A 169 13.91 1.48 -12.13
CA ASN A 169 12.50 1.39 -12.53
C ASN A 169 11.59 1.80 -11.36
N ALA A 170 10.43 2.42 -11.67
CA ALA A 170 9.48 2.79 -10.63
C ALA A 170 8.66 1.57 -10.16
N THR A 171 8.45 0.59 -11.05
CA THR A 171 7.64 -0.60 -10.82
C THR A 171 8.49 -1.85 -11.06
N PRO A 172 8.38 -2.91 -10.26
CA PRO A 172 7.52 -3.02 -9.07
C PRO A 172 8.08 -2.21 -7.89
N ASN A 173 7.22 -1.86 -6.96
CA ASN A 173 7.64 -1.54 -5.60
C ASN A 173 8.23 -2.81 -4.96
N ILE A 174 9.17 -2.68 -4.01
CA ILE A 174 9.77 -3.82 -3.33
C ILE A 174 9.74 -3.58 -1.83
N THR A 175 9.40 -4.62 -1.06
CA THR A 175 9.61 -4.66 0.38
C THR A 175 10.55 -5.80 0.75
N LEU A 176 11.55 -5.48 1.57
CA LEU A 176 12.36 -6.46 2.29
C LEU A 176 11.67 -6.76 3.63
N LYS A 177 11.26 -8.01 3.82
CA LYS A 177 10.81 -8.52 5.12
C LYS A 177 12.04 -8.65 6.01
N TYR A 178 12.10 -7.89 7.10
CA TYR A 178 13.28 -7.80 7.96
C TYR A 178 12.98 -8.38 9.33
N SER A 179 13.85 -9.26 9.80
CA SER A 179 13.84 -9.81 11.15
C SER A 179 15.26 -10.21 11.56
N GLU A 180 15.40 -10.76 12.76
CA GLU A 180 16.68 -11.17 13.34
C GLU A 180 17.40 -12.26 12.51
N VAL A 181 16.68 -12.94 11.60
CA VAL A 181 17.25 -13.93 10.67
C VAL A 181 17.84 -13.31 9.41
N THR A 182 17.59 -12.03 9.14
CA THR A 182 18.12 -11.33 7.97
C THR A 182 19.61 -11.05 8.14
N PRO A 183 20.49 -11.55 7.25
CA PRO A 183 21.90 -11.23 7.34
C PRO A 183 22.15 -9.73 7.16
N LYS A 184 22.93 -9.12 8.05
CA LYS A 184 23.23 -7.67 8.01
C LYS A 184 23.76 -7.20 6.64
N ALA A 185 24.63 -8.00 6.01
CA ALA A 185 25.14 -7.71 4.68
C ALA A 185 24.03 -7.60 3.62
N PHE A 186 23.00 -8.45 3.68
CA PHE A 186 21.87 -8.41 2.75
C PHE A 186 20.97 -7.18 3.02
N ALA A 187 20.74 -6.86 4.29
CA ALA A 187 20.00 -5.66 4.66
C ALA A 187 20.73 -4.37 4.19
N ILE A 188 22.06 -4.33 4.31
CA ILE A 188 22.91 -3.23 3.79
C ILE A 188 22.78 -3.11 2.27
N GLU A 189 22.74 -4.22 1.52
CA GLU A 189 22.47 -4.18 0.07
C GLU A 189 21.07 -3.65 -0.24
N GLY A 190 20.07 -4.00 0.58
CA GLY A 190 18.74 -3.40 0.54
C GLY A 190 18.80 -1.88 0.73
N ILE A 191 19.52 -1.40 1.74
CA ILE A 191 19.66 0.04 2.04
C ILE A 191 20.34 0.78 0.88
N LYS A 192 21.44 0.25 0.34
CA LYS A 192 22.12 0.85 -0.82
C LYS A 192 21.18 0.98 -2.03
N THR A 193 20.34 -0.04 -2.25
CA THR A 193 19.33 -0.05 -3.31
C THR A 193 18.24 0.98 -3.05
N ALA A 194 17.75 1.07 -1.81
CA ALA A 194 16.72 2.02 -1.41
C ALA A 194 17.19 3.47 -1.53
N LEU A 195 18.44 3.77 -1.15
CA LEU A 195 19.00 5.11 -1.35
C LEU A 195 19.10 5.49 -2.82
N LYS A 196 19.28 4.52 -3.73
CA LYS A 196 19.38 4.77 -5.17
C LYS A 196 18.02 4.80 -5.88
N THR A 197 17.05 4.01 -5.44
CA THR A 197 15.80 3.72 -6.19
C THR A 197 14.51 3.87 -5.37
N ALA A 198 14.60 4.36 -4.13
CA ALA A 198 13.51 4.45 -3.16
C ALA A 198 12.82 3.11 -2.81
N LYS A 199 13.42 1.97 -3.18
CA LYS A 199 13.03 0.61 -2.82
C LYS A 199 14.27 -0.27 -2.60
N PRO A 200 14.22 -1.30 -1.75
CA PRO A 200 13.07 -1.75 -0.98
C PRO A 200 12.71 -0.83 0.18
N SER A 201 11.44 -0.87 0.59
CA SER A 201 11.05 -0.53 1.96
C SER A 201 11.34 -1.71 2.89
N PHE A 202 11.29 -1.49 4.20
CA PHE A 202 11.56 -2.49 5.22
C PHE A 202 10.31 -2.75 6.05
N ALA A 203 9.87 -4.00 6.10
CA ALA A 203 8.76 -4.46 6.94
C ALA A 203 9.29 -5.23 8.15
N ASN A 204 8.76 -4.93 9.33
CA ASN A 204 9.01 -5.69 10.55
C ASN A 204 8.32 -7.06 10.44
N ASP A 205 9.08 -8.05 9.98
CA ASP A 205 8.57 -9.37 9.61
C ASP A 205 7.96 -10.11 10.81
N LYS A 206 8.55 -9.94 11.99
CA LYS A 206 8.04 -10.50 13.25
C LYS A 206 6.64 -9.98 13.58
N MET A 207 6.44 -8.67 13.47
CA MET A 207 5.16 -8.03 13.78
C MET A 207 4.06 -8.44 12.78
N PHE A 208 4.38 -8.45 11.48
CA PHE A 208 3.42 -8.89 10.46
C PHE A 208 3.09 -10.38 10.56
N THR A 209 4.09 -11.24 10.77
CA THR A 209 3.89 -12.69 10.92
C THR A 209 3.05 -13.01 12.16
N GLN A 210 3.23 -12.28 13.26
CA GLN A 210 2.42 -12.44 14.46
C GLN A 210 0.94 -12.14 14.21
N ASP A 211 0.64 -11.09 13.45
CA ASP A 211 -0.74 -10.66 13.21
C ASP A 211 -1.44 -11.44 12.08
N LEU A 212 -0.69 -11.82 11.03
CA LEU A 212 -1.25 -12.30 9.76
C LEU A 212 -0.76 -13.70 9.35
N GLY A 213 0.20 -14.29 10.06
CA GLY A 213 0.81 -15.56 9.68
C GLY A 213 1.54 -15.46 8.35
N ASN A 214 1.13 -16.27 7.37
CA ASN A 214 1.69 -16.19 6.02
C ASN A 214 1.16 -14.96 5.27
N TYR A 215 1.98 -13.92 5.20
CA TYR A 215 1.57 -12.62 4.68
C TYR A 215 2.44 -12.15 3.50
N GLY A 216 1.88 -11.22 2.74
CA GLY A 216 2.59 -10.43 1.75
C GLY A 216 2.31 -8.95 1.94
N ILE A 217 3.22 -8.11 1.47
CA ILE A 217 3.00 -6.68 1.31
C ILE A 217 2.57 -6.39 -0.12
N ALA A 218 1.38 -5.82 -0.27
CA ALA A 218 0.78 -5.49 -1.56
C ALA A 218 0.64 -3.97 -1.74
N SER A 219 0.68 -3.48 -2.99
CA SER A 219 0.47 -2.07 -3.34
C SER A 219 1.44 -1.11 -2.65
N CYS A 220 1.01 -0.47 -1.58
CA CYS A 220 1.84 0.44 -0.79
C CYS A 220 2.59 -0.33 0.31
N TYR A 221 1.95 -0.50 1.47
CA TYR A 221 2.46 -1.26 2.61
C TYR A 221 1.38 -2.19 3.19
N ASN A 222 0.44 -2.62 2.35
CA ASN A 222 -0.72 -3.37 2.82
C ASN A 222 -0.30 -4.80 3.16
N GLY A 223 -0.23 -5.11 4.45
CA GLY A 223 0.01 -6.47 4.95
C GLY A 223 -1.27 -7.29 4.88
N LEU A 224 -1.26 -8.38 4.09
CA LEU A 224 -2.42 -9.22 3.86
C LEU A 224 -2.05 -10.70 3.75
N PRO A 225 -2.99 -11.63 4.03
CA PRO A 225 -2.75 -13.06 3.89
C PRO A 225 -2.42 -13.47 2.44
N VAL A 226 -1.37 -14.25 2.25
CA VAL A 226 -1.05 -14.88 0.94
C VAL A 226 -1.99 -16.06 0.71
N GLY A 227 -2.40 -16.27 -0.54
CA GLY A 227 -3.47 -17.18 -0.93
C GLY A 227 -4.86 -16.57 -0.71
N GLY A 228 -4.97 -15.25 -0.70
CA GLY A 228 -6.14 -14.53 -0.21
C GLY A 228 -6.08 -13.05 -0.58
N GLY A 229 -6.35 -12.17 0.39
CA GLY A 229 -6.20 -10.74 0.23
C GLY A 229 -7.24 -9.92 0.99
N ALA A 230 -7.70 -8.83 0.39
CA ALA A 230 -8.73 -7.97 0.97
C ALA A 230 -9.88 -7.71 0.00
N HIS A 231 -11.11 -7.87 0.50
CA HIS A 231 -12.31 -7.61 -0.30
C HIS A 231 -12.40 -6.12 -0.68
N THR A 232 -12.25 -5.23 0.31
CA THR A 232 -12.41 -3.77 0.15
C THR A 232 -11.52 -3.01 1.15
N LEU A 233 -11.23 -1.75 0.82
CA LEU A 233 -10.70 -0.72 1.71
C LEU A 233 -11.58 0.52 1.57
N VAL A 234 -12.30 0.83 2.64
CA VAL A 234 -12.95 2.12 2.81
C VAL A 234 -12.09 2.93 3.80
N ARG A 235 -12.06 4.25 3.67
CA ARG A 235 -11.37 5.13 4.63
C ARG A 235 -12.27 6.22 5.17
N MET A 236 -11.98 6.63 6.40
CA MET A 236 -12.53 7.83 7.03
C MET A 236 -11.54 9.00 6.93
N ASN A 237 -12.02 10.16 6.48
CA ASN A 237 -11.30 11.43 6.58
C ASN A 237 -11.59 12.06 7.94
N LEU A 238 -10.66 11.90 8.88
CA LEU A 238 -10.82 12.38 10.25
C LEU A 238 -10.86 13.91 10.33
N VAL A 239 -10.18 14.61 9.42
CA VAL A 239 -10.21 16.08 9.34
C VAL A 239 -11.63 16.55 9.06
N LYS A 240 -12.26 16.03 8.01
CA LYS A 240 -13.63 16.40 7.64
C LYS A 240 -14.62 16.04 8.73
N LEU A 241 -14.43 14.90 9.40
CA LEU A 241 -15.28 14.51 10.53
C LEU A 241 -15.14 15.50 11.69
N ALA A 242 -13.90 15.85 12.07
CA ALA A 242 -13.61 16.77 13.17
C ALA A 242 -14.27 18.14 12.98
N HIS A 243 -14.29 18.66 11.74
CA HIS A 243 -14.97 19.94 11.42
C HIS A 243 -16.50 19.91 11.62
N THR A 244 -17.10 18.72 11.76
CA THR A 244 -18.53 18.60 12.09
C THR A 244 -18.79 18.54 13.59
N ALA A 245 -17.75 18.36 14.39
CA ALA A 245 -17.84 18.28 15.85
C ALA A 245 -17.89 19.67 16.47
N LYS A 246 -18.61 19.80 17.59
CA LYS A 246 -18.69 21.05 18.35
C LYS A 246 -17.63 21.16 19.44
N SER A 247 -17.11 20.03 19.90
CA SER A 247 -16.06 19.92 20.91
C SER A 247 -15.41 18.54 20.82
N VAL A 248 -14.36 18.32 21.62
CA VAL A 248 -13.72 17.00 21.78
C VAL A 248 -14.72 15.97 22.28
N GLU A 249 -15.61 16.35 23.21
CA GLU A 249 -16.65 15.47 23.75
C GLU A 249 -17.66 15.08 22.67
N ASP A 250 -18.19 16.04 21.90
CA ASP A 250 -19.11 15.75 20.79
C ASP A 250 -18.45 14.85 19.72
N PHE A 251 -17.14 15.02 19.50
CA PHE A 251 -16.39 14.15 18.60
C PHE A 251 -16.39 12.69 19.08
N PHE A 252 -16.04 12.43 20.34
CA PHE A 252 -15.96 11.07 20.88
C PHE A 252 -17.31 10.43 21.20
N GLU A 253 -18.28 11.21 21.66
CA GLU A 253 -19.58 10.69 22.11
C GLU A 253 -20.59 10.55 20.96
N VAL A 254 -20.42 11.31 19.88
CA VAL A 254 -21.40 11.37 18.78
C VAL A 254 -20.75 11.13 17.43
N LYS A 255 -19.82 11.99 17.00
CA LYS A 255 -19.35 12.01 15.60
C LYS A 255 -18.57 10.78 15.19
N LEU A 256 -17.56 10.40 15.98
CA LEU A 256 -16.71 9.25 15.70
C LEU A 256 -17.49 7.94 15.79
N PRO A 257 -18.30 7.65 16.83
CA PRO A 257 -19.11 6.43 16.88
C PRO A 257 -20.07 6.29 15.68
N GLN A 258 -20.78 7.36 15.30
CA GLN A 258 -21.70 7.35 14.15
C GLN A 258 -20.96 7.06 12.85
N ALA A 259 -19.86 7.78 12.60
CA ALA A 259 -19.07 7.58 11.39
C ALA A 259 -18.44 6.17 11.33
N MET A 260 -18.02 5.61 12.47
CA MET A 260 -17.48 4.25 12.53
C MET A 260 -18.53 3.20 12.21
N ALA A 261 -19.73 3.30 12.80
CA ALA A 261 -20.84 2.39 12.53
C ALA A 261 -21.25 2.44 11.05
N ALA A 262 -21.43 3.64 10.50
CA ALA A 262 -21.79 3.84 9.09
C ALA A 262 -20.70 3.30 8.14
N MET A 263 -19.42 3.53 8.44
CA MET A 263 -18.35 3.02 7.61
C MET A 263 -18.25 1.48 7.65
N ALA A 264 -18.47 0.86 8.81
CA ALA A 264 -18.49 -0.58 8.94
C ALA A 264 -19.67 -1.20 8.18
N GLU A 265 -20.88 -0.62 8.29
CA GLU A 265 -22.05 -1.00 7.49
C GLU A 265 -21.72 -0.97 5.99
N TYR A 266 -21.07 0.09 5.53
CA TYR A 266 -20.71 0.23 4.12
C TYR A 266 -19.68 -0.81 3.66
N ILE A 267 -18.67 -1.11 4.49
CA ILE A 267 -17.70 -2.17 4.22
C ILE A 267 -18.41 -3.52 4.10
N GLU A 268 -19.30 -3.86 5.03
CA GLU A 268 -20.02 -5.13 5.01
C GLU A 268 -20.94 -5.26 3.80
N GLU A 269 -21.64 -4.20 3.40
CA GLU A 269 -22.48 -4.23 2.19
C GLU A 269 -21.65 -4.47 0.92
N ARG A 270 -20.46 -3.87 0.84
CA ARG A 270 -19.53 -4.12 -0.28
C ARG A 270 -19.02 -5.56 -0.29
N ILE A 271 -18.68 -6.11 0.88
CA ILE A 271 -18.26 -7.50 1.01
C ILE A 271 -19.39 -8.44 0.62
N ARG A 272 -20.60 -8.21 1.14
CA ARG A 272 -21.80 -9.00 0.86
C ARG A 272 -22.03 -9.10 -0.65
N PHE A 273 -22.11 -7.97 -1.35
CA PHE A 273 -22.28 -7.97 -2.81
C PHE A 273 -21.16 -8.73 -3.54
N LEU A 274 -19.90 -8.48 -3.18
CA LEU A 274 -18.76 -9.16 -3.81
C LEU A 274 -18.81 -10.68 -3.60
N VAL A 275 -19.09 -11.12 -2.37
CA VAL A 275 -19.01 -12.51 -1.96
C VAL A 275 -20.24 -13.32 -2.37
N GLU A 276 -21.42 -12.70 -2.37
CA GLU A 276 -22.71 -13.39 -2.54
C GLU A 276 -23.33 -13.16 -3.93
N GLU A 277 -23.03 -12.05 -4.61
CA GLU A 277 -23.70 -11.68 -5.86
C GLU A 277 -22.76 -11.56 -7.08
N SER A 278 -21.51 -11.11 -6.90
CA SER A 278 -20.62 -10.82 -8.03
C SER A 278 -20.06 -12.05 -8.77
N THR A 279 -20.26 -13.26 -8.22
CA THR A 279 -19.78 -14.56 -8.73
C THR A 279 -18.27 -14.73 -8.84
N PHE A 280 -17.45 -13.74 -8.43
CA PHE A 280 -15.99 -13.80 -8.51
C PHE A 280 -15.42 -15.06 -7.83
N PHE A 281 -15.88 -15.33 -6.59
CA PHE A 281 -15.44 -16.47 -5.80
C PHE A 281 -15.95 -17.83 -6.30
N GLU A 282 -16.88 -17.85 -7.24
CA GLU A 282 -17.44 -19.09 -7.81
C GLU A 282 -16.78 -19.44 -9.15
N THR A 283 -16.41 -18.43 -9.93
CA THR A 283 -16.10 -18.60 -11.35
C THR A 283 -14.62 -18.48 -11.67
N HIS A 284 -13.86 -17.68 -10.93
CA HIS A 284 -12.48 -17.32 -11.26
C HIS A 284 -11.50 -18.49 -11.07
N PHE A 285 -10.57 -18.67 -12.02
CA PHE A 285 -9.61 -19.80 -11.98
C PHE A 285 -8.71 -19.77 -10.73
N LEU A 286 -8.33 -18.57 -10.27
CA LEU A 286 -7.59 -18.40 -9.01
C LEU A 286 -8.26 -19.11 -7.83
N VAL A 287 -9.59 -19.14 -7.80
CA VAL A 287 -10.35 -19.80 -6.74
C VAL A 287 -10.53 -21.29 -7.05
N LYS A 288 -10.89 -21.63 -8.29
CA LYS A 288 -11.11 -23.03 -8.73
C LYS A 288 -9.87 -23.90 -8.57
N GLU A 289 -8.69 -23.35 -8.85
CA GLU A 289 -7.40 -24.01 -8.68
C GLU A 289 -6.77 -23.73 -7.31
N GLN A 290 -7.46 -23.01 -6.42
CA GLN A 290 -7.05 -22.69 -5.05
C GLN A 290 -5.69 -21.97 -4.95
N PHE A 291 -5.37 -21.10 -5.91
CA PHE A 291 -4.31 -20.09 -5.73
C PHE A 291 -4.75 -18.99 -4.77
N ILE A 292 -6.06 -18.80 -4.62
CA ILE A 292 -6.68 -18.03 -3.54
C ILE A 292 -7.85 -18.82 -2.94
N ARG A 293 -8.18 -18.53 -1.68
CA ARG A 293 -9.34 -19.11 -0.99
C ARG A 293 -10.20 -18.01 -0.40
N LYS A 294 -11.52 -18.10 -0.57
CA LYS A 294 -12.49 -17.13 -0.03
C LYS A 294 -12.27 -16.88 1.48
N ASP A 295 -12.07 -17.94 2.26
CA ASP A 295 -11.87 -17.84 3.71
C ASP A 295 -10.50 -17.26 4.11
N ASN A 296 -9.63 -16.98 3.14
CA ASN A 296 -8.34 -16.35 3.38
C ASN A 296 -8.36 -14.84 3.04
N PHE A 297 -9.55 -14.25 2.93
CA PHE A 297 -9.72 -12.81 2.77
C PHE A 297 -10.08 -12.11 4.08
N THR A 298 -9.73 -10.83 4.14
CA THR A 298 -10.12 -9.84 5.16
C THR A 298 -10.62 -8.56 4.49
N SER A 299 -10.77 -7.46 5.22
CA SER A 299 -11.11 -6.13 4.73
C SER A 299 -10.51 -5.06 5.65
N MET A 300 -10.24 -3.87 5.08
CA MET A 300 -9.56 -2.82 5.82
C MET A 300 -10.50 -1.66 6.16
N PHE A 301 -10.43 -1.25 7.43
CA PHE A 301 -11.04 -0.06 7.97
C PHE A 301 -9.98 1.06 8.00
N GLY A 302 -9.96 1.89 6.97
CA GLY A 302 -8.96 2.92 6.76
C GLY A 302 -9.23 4.23 7.49
N LEU A 303 -8.16 5.00 7.74
CA LEU A 303 -8.26 6.41 8.13
C LEU A 303 -7.18 7.26 7.47
N VAL A 304 -7.43 8.58 7.40
CA VAL A 304 -6.48 9.59 6.97
C VAL A 304 -6.64 10.86 7.82
N GLY A 305 -5.57 11.65 7.96
CA GLY A 305 -5.64 13.00 8.53
C GLY A 305 -5.74 13.06 10.04
N LEU A 306 -5.09 12.13 10.76
CA LEU A 306 -5.08 12.14 12.22
C LEU A 306 -4.48 13.44 12.77
N ALA A 307 -3.36 13.90 12.21
CA ALA A 307 -2.66 15.09 12.68
C ALA A 307 -3.55 16.33 12.62
N GLU A 308 -4.20 16.59 11.47
CA GLU A 308 -5.05 17.76 11.33
C GLU A 308 -6.37 17.63 12.10
N CYS A 309 -6.89 16.41 12.28
CA CYS A 309 -8.00 16.14 13.18
C CYS A 309 -7.68 16.57 14.63
N VAL A 310 -6.55 16.10 15.16
CA VAL A 310 -6.07 16.44 16.51
C VAL A 310 -5.85 17.94 16.65
N ASN A 311 -5.12 18.53 15.69
CA ASN A 311 -4.81 19.96 15.72
C ASN A 311 -6.08 20.81 15.70
N HIS A 312 -7.08 20.43 14.91
CA HIS A 312 -8.38 21.11 14.86
C HIS A 312 -9.13 21.00 16.20
N LEU A 313 -9.23 19.80 16.76
CA LEU A 313 -9.95 19.54 18.00
C LEU A 313 -9.36 20.28 19.21
N LEU A 314 -8.04 20.47 19.24
CA LEU A 314 -7.35 21.24 20.29
C LEU A 314 -7.29 22.74 20.00
N GLY A 315 -7.65 23.19 18.80
CA GLY A 315 -7.42 24.57 18.37
C GLY A 315 -5.93 24.94 18.31
N ALA A 316 -5.06 23.97 18.07
CA ALA A 316 -3.61 24.14 18.07
C ALA A 316 -3.14 25.00 16.89
N THR A 317 -2.57 26.16 17.20
CA THR A 317 -2.10 27.12 16.17
C THR A 317 -0.58 27.23 16.13
N ALA A 318 0.08 27.12 17.28
CA ALA A 318 1.54 27.12 17.36
C ALA A 318 2.11 25.72 17.13
N LYS A 319 3.34 25.64 16.60
CA LYS A 319 3.96 24.35 16.22
C LYS A 319 4.14 23.43 17.42
N GLU A 320 4.54 23.98 18.56
CA GLU A 320 4.75 23.30 19.83
C GLU A 320 3.46 22.72 20.45
N GLU A 321 2.28 23.18 20.01
CA GLU A 321 0.97 22.67 20.45
C GLU A 321 0.45 21.51 19.59
N ARG A 322 1.07 21.27 18.42
CA ARG A 322 0.55 20.37 17.40
C ARG A 322 1.00 18.93 17.56
N PHE A 323 0.26 18.04 16.90
CA PHE A 323 0.58 16.62 16.76
C PHE A 323 2.02 16.42 16.24
N GLY A 324 2.77 15.55 16.90
CA GLY A 324 4.20 15.34 16.67
C GLY A 324 5.14 16.21 17.51
N HIS A 325 4.61 17.21 18.23
CA HIS A 325 5.40 18.12 19.08
C HIS A 325 4.86 18.21 20.51
N SER A 326 3.54 18.24 20.67
CA SER A 326 2.86 18.30 21.96
C SER A 326 2.47 16.92 22.47
N LYS A 327 2.84 16.62 23.72
CA LYS A 327 2.37 15.41 24.42
C LYS A 327 0.85 15.35 24.53
N GLU A 328 0.18 16.50 24.66
CA GLU A 328 -1.28 16.57 24.73
C GLU A 328 -1.91 16.21 23.38
N ALA A 329 -1.36 16.75 22.29
CA ALA A 329 -1.80 16.42 20.93
C ALA A 329 -1.57 14.94 20.60
N ASP A 330 -0.38 14.42 20.90
CA ASP A 330 -0.07 13.01 20.67
C ASP A 330 -0.98 12.08 21.50
N ALA A 331 -1.26 12.44 22.76
CA ALA A 331 -2.18 11.70 23.62
C ALA A 331 -3.63 11.72 23.09
N LEU A 332 -4.10 12.86 22.56
CA LEU A 332 -5.40 12.93 21.91
C LEU A 332 -5.44 12.05 20.66
N GLY A 333 -4.40 12.11 19.82
CA GLY A 333 -4.30 11.25 18.64
C GLY A 333 -4.33 9.77 19.00
N LEU A 334 -3.59 9.38 20.02
CA LEU A 334 -3.59 8.00 20.52
C LEU A 334 -4.97 7.58 21.02
N ARG A 335 -5.65 8.44 21.78
CA ARG A 335 -7.02 8.19 22.24
C ARG A 335 -8.00 7.96 21.09
N ILE A 336 -7.88 8.71 19.99
CA ILE A 336 -8.70 8.51 18.78
C ILE A 336 -8.43 7.11 18.21
N ILE A 337 -7.17 6.75 18.00
CA ILE A 337 -6.79 5.45 17.44
C ILE A 337 -7.21 4.29 18.34
N GLU A 338 -7.04 4.40 19.66
CA GLU A 338 -7.48 3.40 20.63
C GLU A 338 -8.99 3.21 20.62
N THR A 339 -9.75 4.31 20.47
CA THR A 339 -11.22 4.25 20.35
C THR A 339 -11.62 3.51 19.08
N MET A 340 -10.99 3.83 17.95
CA MET A 340 -11.25 3.15 16.67
C MET A 340 -10.87 1.67 16.73
N HIS A 341 -9.70 1.35 17.30
CA HIS A 341 -9.26 -0.02 17.49
C HIS A 341 -10.24 -0.82 18.38
N GLY A 342 -10.71 -0.24 19.49
CA GLY A 342 -11.71 -0.88 20.37
C GLY A 342 -13.04 -1.17 19.67
N PHE A 343 -13.47 -0.27 18.77
CA PHE A 343 -14.63 -0.51 17.92
C PHE A 343 -14.40 -1.70 16.98
N ILE A 344 -13.26 -1.75 16.28
CA ILE A 344 -12.94 -2.83 15.34
C ILE A 344 -12.82 -4.20 16.04
N GLU A 345 -12.25 -4.23 17.24
CA GLU A 345 -12.12 -5.47 18.01
C GLU A 345 -13.46 -6.09 18.43
N THR A 346 -14.53 -5.29 18.44
CA THR A 346 -15.88 -5.70 18.86
C THR A 346 -16.89 -5.74 17.72
N HIS A 347 -16.55 -5.25 16.53
CA HIS A 347 -17.43 -5.22 15.37
C HIS A 347 -17.20 -6.47 14.49
N PRO A 348 -18.19 -7.39 14.39
CA PRO A 348 -18.02 -8.61 13.62
C PRO A 348 -18.08 -8.34 12.11
N SER A 349 -17.26 -9.06 11.36
CA SER A 349 -17.24 -9.10 9.89
C SER A 349 -17.16 -10.57 9.43
N PRO A 350 -18.31 -11.26 9.26
CA PRO A 350 -18.37 -12.71 9.10
C PRO A 350 -17.59 -13.27 7.90
N ASN A 351 -17.40 -12.45 6.86
CA ASN A 351 -16.66 -12.83 5.65
C ASN A 351 -15.15 -12.60 5.77
N CYS A 352 -14.66 -11.92 6.82
CA CYS A 352 -13.23 -11.73 7.08
C CYS A 352 -12.62 -12.89 7.89
N LYS A 353 -12.74 -14.11 7.37
CA LYS A 353 -12.34 -15.35 8.07
C LYS A 353 -10.83 -15.40 8.38
N ALA A 354 -10.00 -14.83 7.52
CA ALA A 354 -8.54 -14.83 7.71
C ALA A 354 -8.08 -14.09 8.97
N THR A 355 -8.93 -13.19 9.48
CA THR A 355 -8.65 -12.31 10.61
C THR A 355 -9.68 -12.51 11.73
N ASN A 356 -10.14 -13.75 11.90
CA ASN A 356 -11.07 -14.15 12.95
C ASN A 356 -12.39 -13.35 12.93
N GLU A 357 -12.94 -13.13 11.73
CA GLU A 357 -14.19 -12.40 11.50
C GLU A 357 -14.11 -10.93 11.98
N LYS A 358 -12.94 -10.31 11.84
CA LYS A 358 -12.71 -8.90 12.15
C LYS A 358 -12.15 -8.15 10.97
N LEU A 359 -12.54 -6.88 10.85
CA LEU A 359 -11.86 -5.93 9.98
C LEU A 359 -10.45 -5.62 10.53
N LEU A 360 -9.56 -5.11 9.68
CA LEU A 360 -8.26 -4.62 10.12
C LEU A 360 -8.18 -3.11 10.01
N LEU A 361 -7.75 -2.44 11.07
CA LEU A 361 -7.46 -1.01 11.00
C LEU A 361 -6.30 -0.76 10.03
N HIS A 362 -6.42 0.28 9.21
CA HIS A 362 -5.43 0.64 8.19
C HIS A 362 -5.13 2.15 8.21
N ALA A 363 -3.85 2.52 8.23
CA ALA A 363 -3.45 3.91 8.05
C ALA A 363 -3.35 4.17 6.55
N GLN A 364 -4.28 4.92 5.95
CA GLN A 364 -4.31 5.07 4.49
C GLN A 364 -3.32 6.16 4.02
N VAL A 365 -2.63 5.90 2.90
CA VAL A 365 -1.54 6.72 2.37
C VAL A 365 -1.94 8.08 1.77
N GLY A 366 -3.18 8.53 1.89
CA GLY A 366 -3.70 9.69 1.17
C GLY A 366 -3.97 9.43 -0.32
N ILE A 367 -4.69 10.33 -0.97
CA ILE A 367 -4.98 10.36 -2.41
C ILE A 367 -4.74 11.76 -2.97
N GLY A 368 -4.57 11.89 -4.30
CA GLY A 368 -4.31 13.16 -4.99
C GLY A 368 -5.22 14.33 -4.59
N ASP A 369 -6.47 14.04 -4.25
CA ASP A 369 -7.51 15.02 -3.90
C ASP A 369 -7.53 15.41 -2.41
N ASP A 370 -6.67 14.81 -1.59
CA ASP A 370 -6.51 15.22 -0.20
C ASP A 370 -5.76 16.55 -0.13
N ILE A 371 -6.43 17.57 0.40
CA ILE A 371 -5.88 18.92 0.56
C ILE A 371 -5.64 19.14 2.05
N ASN A 372 -4.43 19.57 2.42
CA ASN A 372 -4.04 19.83 3.81
C ASN A 372 -4.42 18.68 4.76
N THR A 373 -4.17 17.44 4.33
CA THR A 373 -4.52 16.24 5.08
C THR A 373 -3.33 15.28 5.03
N SER A 374 -2.77 14.97 6.18
CA SER A 374 -1.61 14.09 6.28
C SER A 374 -1.99 12.62 6.16
N PRO A 375 -1.18 11.77 5.47
CA PRO A 375 -1.45 10.35 5.35
C PRO A 375 -1.56 9.64 6.70
N GLY A 376 -2.62 8.86 6.91
CA GLY A 376 -2.82 8.03 8.10
C GLY A 376 -2.58 8.78 9.41
N CYS A 377 -1.56 8.33 10.15
CA CYS A 377 -1.11 8.88 11.43
C CYS A 377 0.20 9.68 11.34
N ARG A 378 0.66 10.03 10.14
CA ARG A 378 1.95 10.71 9.97
C ARG A 378 1.91 12.14 10.49
N ILE A 379 3.06 12.60 10.98
CA ILE A 379 3.28 14.01 11.26
C ILE A 379 3.23 14.80 9.93
N PRO A 380 2.63 16.02 9.92
CA PRO A 380 2.55 16.81 8.70
C PRO A 380 3.92 17.11 8.08
N ILE A 381 3.96 17.05 6.76
CA ILE A 381 5.18 17.30 5.99
C ILE A 381 5.63 18.75 6.16
N GLY A 382 6.91 18.95 6.46
CA GLY A 382 7.50 20.25 6.81
C GLY A 382 7.41 20.58 8.31
N GLU A 383 6.66 19.79 9.08
CA GLU A 383 6.53 19.93 10.53
C GLU A 383 7.27 18.82 11.29
N GLU A 384 7.97 17.91 10.62
CA GLU A 384 8.59 16.76 11.30
C GLU A 384 9.61 17.20 12.38
N PRO A 385 9.65 16.53 13.55
CA PRO A 385 10.69 16.76 14.55
C PRO A 385 12.00 16.05 14.14
N GLU A 386 13.01 16.16 15.00
CA GLU A 386 14.26 15.38 14.89
C GLU A 386 13.96 13.88 14.75
N LEU A 387 14.82 13.16 14.00
CA LEU A 387 14.56 11.78 13.59
C LEU A 387 14.18 10.87 14.76
N TRP A 388 14.95 10.89 15.85
CA TRP A 388 14.70 10.03 17.00
C TRP A 388 13.34 10.32 17.68
N LYS A 389 12.93 11.60 17.77
CA LYS A 389 11.61 11.97 18.30
C LYS A 389 10.50 11.51 17.37
N HIS A 390 10.71 11.66 16.06
CA HIS A 390 9.75 11.21 15.05
C HIS A 390 9.55 9.70 15.15
N LEU A 391 10.62 8.91 15.21
CA LEU A 391 10.53 7.45 15.30
C LEU A 391 9.73 7.02 16.54
N VAL A 392 10.03 7.57 17.72
CA VAL A 392 9.33 7.27 18.97
C VAL A 392 7.86 7.69 18.90
N GLN A 393 7.56 8.86 18.34
CA GLN A 393 6.20 9.35 18.20
C GLN A 393 5.38 8.47 17.25
N SER A 394 5.92 8.16 16.07
CA SER A 394 5.24 7.29 15.09
C SER A 394 5.02 5.90 15.67
N ALA A 395 6.04 5.30 16.29
CA ALA A 395 5.99 3.92 16.80
C ALA A 395 4.79 3.64 17.73
N ALA A 396 4.39 4.62 18.54
CA ALA A 396 3.25 4.51 19.45
C ALA A 396 1.94 4.10 18.75
N PHE A 397 1.77 4.45 17.48
CA PHE A 397 0.58 4.16 16.68
C PHE A 397 0.65 2.81 15.97
N HIS A 398 1.84 2.27 15.69
CA HIS A 398 1.98 1.20 14.67
C HIS A 398 1.32 -0.13 15.05
N LYS A 399 1.27 -0.44 16.35
CA LYS A 399 0.65 -1.66 16.87
C LYS A 399 -0.84 -1.80 16.53
N TYR A 400 -1.56 -0.69 16.36
CA TYR A 400 -3.00 -0.72 16.10
C TYR A 400 -3.36 -1.02 14.64
N PHE A 401 -2.40 -1.02 13.71
CA PHE A 401 -2.65 -1.15 12.27
C PHE A 401 -2.03 -2.42 11.67
N PRO A 402 -2.57 -3.61 11.96
CA PRO A 402 -2.04 -4.87 11.45
C PRO A 402 -2.01 -4.95 9.93
N SER A 403 -2.96 -4.30 9.24
CA SER A 403 -3.02 -4.27 7.77
C SER A 403 -2.08 -3.26 7.12
N GLY A 404 -1.44 -2.37 7.88
CA GLY A 404 -0.45 -1.44 7.33
C GLY A 404 -0.48 -0.03 7.91
N ILE A 405 0.72 0.44 8.24
CA ILE A 405 1.09 1.79 8.63
C ILE A 405 2.61 1.90 8.44
N GLY A 406 3.09 3.04 7.96
CA GLY A 406 4.51 3.23 7.77
C GLY A 406 4.90 4.69 7.53
N ASP A 407 6.17 4.97 7.79
CA ASP A 407 6.76 6.29 7.63
C ASP A 407 7.85 6.32 6.57
N ILE A 408 8.17 7.53 6.12
CA ILE A 408 9.06 7.79 5.01
C ILE A 408 10.13 8.77 5.46
N PHE A 409 11.40 8.37 5.34
CA PHE A 409 12.55 9.16 5.77
C PHE A 409 13.51 9.37 4.59
N PRO A 410 13.46 10.52 3.90
CA PRO A 410 14.50 10.86 2.94
C PRO A 410 15.81 11.17 3.68
N PHE A 411 16.94 10.72 3.15
CA PHE A 411 18.28 10.96 3.70
C PHE A 411 19.13 11.82 2.75
N GLU A 412 20.06 12.58 3.30
CA GLU A 412 21.11 13.25 2.53
C GLU A 412 22.00 12.23 1.82
N VAL A 413 22.62 12.64 0.71
CA VAL A 413 23.52 11.81 -0.10
C VAL A 413 24.71 11.28 0.73
N THR A 414 25.17 12.06 1.70
CA THR A 414 26.26 11.68 2.62
C THR A 414 25.93 10.42 3.42
N ALA A 415 24.66 10.15 3.71
CA ALA A 415 24.23 8.93 4.39
C ALA A 415 24.56 7.65 3.61
N MET A 416 24.76 7.74 2.28
CA MET A 416 25.24 6.62 1.46
C MET A 416 26.65 6.14 1.84
N GLN A 417 27.45 6.99 2.50
CA GLN A 417 28.79 6.64 2.95
C GLN A 417 28.77 5.74 4.19
N ASN A 418 27.63 5.65 4.90
CA ASN A 418 27.49 4.84 6.10
C ASN A 418 26.12 4.12 6.16
N PRO A 419 25.87 3.13 5.29
CA PRO A 419 24.60 2.39 5.27
C PRO A 419 24.36 1.59 6.57
N GLU A 420 25.40 1.29 7.35
CA GLU A 420 25.27 0.63 8.65
C GLU A 420 24.55 1.53 9.68
N ALA A 421 24.79 2.85 9.66
CA ALA A 421 24.06 3.77 10.53
C ALA A 421 22.55 3.77 10.23
N ILE A 422 22.18 3.67 8.95
CA ILE A 422 20.77 3.55 8.54
C ILE A 422 20.19 2.22 8.99
N LEU A 423 20.96 1.12 8.93
CA LEU A 423 20.52 -0.17 9.44
C LEU A 423 20.22 -0.08 10.95
N ASN A 424 21.10 0.56 11.73
CA ASN A 424 20.87 0.76 13.17
C ASN A 424 19.59 1.58 13.44
N ILE A 425 19.28 2.57 12.59
CA ILE A 425 18.02 3.34 12.67
C ILE A 425 16.81 2.43 12.43
N ILE A 426 16.87 1.58 11.40
CA ILE A 426 15.78 0.64 11.09
C ILE A 426 15.59 -0.37 12.24
N GLU A 427 16.69 -0.95 12.74
CA GLU A 427 16.68 -1.88 13.87
C GLU A 427 16.07 -1.21 15.12
N GLY A 428 16.57 -0.03 15.51
CA GLY A 428 16.04 0.70 16.66
C GLY A 428 14.58 1.10 16.50
N ALA A 429 14.16 1.49 15.30
CA ALA A 429 12.76 1.81 15.04
C ALA A 429 11.84 0.59 15.14
N PHE A 430 12.29 -0.58 14.69
CA PHE A 430 11.54 -1.83 14.86
C PHE A 430 11.52 -2.31 16.32
N GLU A 431 12.60 -2.11 17.08
CA GLU A 431 12.64 -2.34 18.52
C GLU A 431 11.65 -1.45 19.27
N GLU A 432 11.50 -0.18 18.87
CA GLU A 432 10.48 0.74 19.42
C GLU A 432 9.05 0.41 18.97
N GLY A 433 8.87 -0.55 18.05
CA GLY A 433 7.56 -1.05 17.64
C GLY A 433 7.04 -0.50 16.31
N MET A 434 7.90 0.10 15.48
CA MET A 434 7.51 0.43 14.11
C MET A 434 7.32 -0.83 13.26
N ARG A 435 6.27 -0.78 12.44
CA ARG A 435 5.86 -1.84 11.50
C ARG A 435 6.55 -1.77 10.13
N TYR A 436 6.72 -0.57 9.59
CA TYR A 436 7.15 -0.38 8.20
C TYR A 436 7.88 0.95 8.02
N ILE A 437 9.03 0.92 7.35
CA ILE A 437 9.90 2.07 7.14
C ILE A 437 10.31 2.13 5.68
N SER A 438 10.24 3.32 5.09
CA SER A 438 10.78 3.59 3.76
C SER A 438 11.87 4.65 3.83
N ILE A 439 12.94 4.43 3.09
CA ILE A 439 14.06 5.35 2.99
C ILE A 439 14.42 5.59 1.52
N TYR A 440 14.98 6.75 1.22
CA TYR A 440 15.53 7.08 -0.09
C TYR A 440 16.49 8.27 0.01
N SER A 441 17.35 8.46 -0.99
CA SER A 441 18.21 9.65 -1.06
C SER A 441 17.44 10.86 -1.61
N SER A 442 17.68 12.06 -1.09
CA SER A 442 17.08 13.29 -1.64
C SER A 442 17.34 13.51 -3.14
N GLU A 443 18.41 12.93 -3.69
CA GLU A 443 18.79 13.07 -5.11
C GLU A 443 18.21 11.99 -6.04
N CYS A 444 17.60 10.91 -5.53
CA CYS A 444 17.10 9.85 -6.41
C CYS A 444 15.94 10.34 -7.30
N ASP A 445 15.89 9.91 -8.57
CA ASP A 445 14.80 10.28 -9.50
C ASP A 445 13.49 9.59 -9.13
N VAL A 446 13.56 8.30 -8.77
CA VAL A 446 12.42 7.54 -8.24
C VAL A 446 12.17 8.00 -6.80
N ILE A 447 11.03 8.61 -6.54
CA ILE A 447 10.64 9.08 -5.21
C ILE A 447 9.41 8.35 -4.69
N ARG A 448 9.32 8.22 -3.36
CA ARG A 448 8.14 7.69 -2.71
C ARG A 448 7.14 8.80 -2.44
N ILE A 449 6.00 8.76 -3.11
CA ILE A 449 4.97 9.80 -2.98
C ILE A 449 4.32 9.71 -1.61
N THR A 450 3.51 8.71 -1.34
CA THR A 450 2.96 8.46 0.01
C THR A 450 2.93 6.99 0.40
N GLY A 451 3.17 6.11 -0.57
CA GLY A 451 3.21 4.65 -0.42
C GLY A 451 3.67 3.95 -1.71
N TYR A 452 3.45 4.59 -2.86
CA TYR A 452 3.87 4.16 -4.19
C TYR A 452 5.02 5.04 -4.74
N LEU A 453 5.59 4.61 -5.86
CA LEU A 453 6.78 5.21 -6.48
C LEU A 453 6.45 5.91 -7.79
N VAL A 454 7.07 7.07 -8.00
CA VAL A 454 6.98 7.85 -9.24
C VAL A 454 8.36 8.46 -9.54
N LYS A 455 8.70 8.64 -10.81
CA LYS A 455 9.90 9.39 -11.22
C LYS A 455 9.62 10.89 -11.28
N LYS A 456 10.52 11.70 -10.71
CA LYS A 456 10.44 13.18 -10.83
C LYS A 456 10.45 13.60 -12.31
N SER A 457 11.31 12.96 -13.11
CA SER A 457 11.38 13.18 -14.55
C SER A 457 10.07 12.92 -15.32
N GLU A 458 9.27 11.93 -14.91
CA GLU A 458 7.96 11.66 -15.50
C GLU A 458 6.90 12.68 -15.07
N ILE A 459 6.96 13.19 -13.82
CA ILE A 459 6.08 14.29 -13.38
C ILE A 459 6.36 15.55 -14.21
N GLU A 460 7.63 15.89 -14.42
CA GLU A 460 8.03 17.03 -15.25
C GLU A 460 7.56 16.88 -16.70
N LYS A 461 7.57 15.64 -17.23
CA LYS A 461 7.04 15.32 -18.56
C LYS A 461 5.54 15.56 -18.63
N LEU A 462 4.79 15.09 -17.64
CA LEU A 462 3.35 15.33 -17.54
C LEU A 462 3.02 16.82 -17.40
N ASP A 463 3.81 17.59 -16.63
CA ASP A 463 3.66 19.05 -16.49
C ASP A 463 3.82 19.79 -17.82
N ARG A 464 4.57 19.23 -18.78
CA ARG A 464 4.68 19.76 -20.17
C ARG A 464 3.54 19.33 -21.09
N GLY A 465 2.56 18.58 -20.60
CA GLY A 465 1.42 18.07 -21.39
C GLY A 465 1.75 16.86 -22.26
N GLU A 466 2.88 16.20 -22.01
CA GLU A 466 3.27 14.96 -22.68
C GLU A 466 2.70 13.74 -21.95
N ALA A 467 2.27 12.72 -22.69
CA ALA A 467 1.75 11.49 -22.08
C ALA A 467 2.86 10.71 -21.35
N THR A 468 2.53 10.19 -20.17
CA THR A 468 3.38 9.32 -19.36
C THR A 468 2.89 7.88 -19.42
N LEU A 469 3.81 6.93 -19.31
CA LEU A 469 3.45 5.51 -19.39
C LEU A 469 2.69 5.06 -18.13
N GLN A 470 3.24 5.37 -16.96
CA GLN A 470 2.64 4.98 -15.69
C GLN A 470 1.45 5.88 -15.35
N ASP A 471 0.32 5.28 -14.98
CA ASP A 471 -0.91 6.00 -14.64
C ASP A 471 -0.79 6.74 -13.29
N THR A 472 0.05 6.22 -12.38
CA THR A 472 0.28 6.79 -11.06
C THR A 472 1.08 8.10 -11.09
N VAL A 473 1.67 8.50 -12.22
CA VAL A 473 2.33 9.81 -12.36
C VAL A 473 1.34 10.94 -12.12
N VAL A 474 0.09 10.80 -12.60
CA VAL A 474 -0.98 11.78 -12.38
C VAL A 474 -1.30 11.92 -10.88
N LEU A 475 -1.39 10.78 -10.18
CA LEU A 475 -1.60 10.76 -8.73
C LEU A 475 -0.41 11.41 -8.00
N GLY A 476 0.80 11.13 -8.46
CA GLY A 476 2.04 11.70 -7.92
C GLY A 476 2.09 13.21 -8.06
N GLN A 477 1.76 13.73 -9.24
CA GLN A 477 1.66 15.17 -9.50
C GLN A 477 0.65 15.84 -8.56
N GLY A 478 -0.51 15.24 -8.36
CA GLY A 478 -1.51 15.74 -7.40
C GLY A 478 -0.94 15.83 -5.98
N GLN A 479 -0.20 14.82 -5.53
CA GLN A 479 0.45 14.81 -4.22
C GLN A 479 1.63 15.79 -4.10
N VAL A 480 2.38 16.04 -5.18
CA VAL A 480 3.39 17.10 -5.22
C VAL A 480 2.74 18.47 -5.03
N ARG A 481 1.62 18.73 -5.71
CA ARG A 481 0.92 20.02 -5.66
C ARG A 481 0.15 20.23 -4.35
N ASN A 482 -0.53 19.21 -3.85
CA ASN A 482 -1.48 19.34 -2.74
C ASN A 482 -0.93 18.81 -1.40
N GLY A 483 -0.07 17.79 -1.46
CA GLY A 483 0.43 17.04 -0.29
C GLY A 483 1.87 17.37 0.10
N LYS A 484 2.51 18.34 -0.57
CA LYS A 484 3.86 18.85 -0.26
C LYS A 484 4.95 17.75 -0.19
N VAL A 485 4.80 16.65 -0.92
CA VAL A 485 5.68 15.46 -0.75
C VAL A 485 7.17 15.72 -1.00
N LEU A 486 7.51 16.79 -1.73
CA LEU A 486 8.89 17.22 -1.97
C LEU A 486 9.48 18.09 -0.84
N GLU A 487 8.66 18.54 0.11
CA GLU A 487 9.06 19.38 1.25
C GLU A 487 9.39 18.56 2.51
N ARG A 488 9.40 17.23 2.42
CA ARG A 488 9.76 16.34 3.55
C ARG A 488 11.13 16.66 4.11
N MET A 489 11.22 16.66 5.45
CA MET A 489 12.48 16.87 6.14
C MET A 489 13.50 15.78 5.77
N ILE A 490 14.59 16.23 5.14
CA ILE A 490 15.76 15.39 4.82
C ILE A 490 16.53 15.10 6.12
N ARG A 491 16.90 13.84 6.32
CA ARG A 491 17.63 13.33 7.48
C ARG A 491 19.13 13.32 7.20
N VAL A 492 19.90 13.65 8.24
CA VAL A 492 21.38 13.69 8.23
C VAL A 492 21.92 12.59 9.12
#